data_AF-A0A9E3WS21-F1
#
_entry.id   AF-A0A9E3WS21-F1
#
_cell.length_a   1.000
_cell.length_b   1.000
_cell.length_c   1.000
_cell.angle_alpha   90.00
_cell.angle_beta   90.00
_cell.angle_gamma   90.00
#
_symmetry.space_group_name_H-M   'P 1'
#
loop_
_entity.id
_entity.type
_entity.pdbx_description
1 polymer ?
#
loop_
_entity_poly.entity_id
_entity_poly.type
_entity_poly.pdbx_seq_one_letter_code
_entity_poly.pdbx_strand_id
1 'polypeptide(L)' 'MIPERTEEQTDSQQRLASQLSLQRTRPPAQVRGYDFESFLGSGAYGEVWVALDRNTGRRVAV' A
#
# COMPACT_ATOMS: atom_id res chain seq x y z
N MET A 1 -2.83 23.83 18.79
CA MET A 1 -2.44 22.88 17.73
C MET A 1 -3.35 21.66 17.89
N ILE A 2 -4.31 21.47 16.98
CA ILE A 2 -5.25 20.34 17.02
C ILE A 2 -4.51 19.17 16.36
N PRO A 3 -4.36 18.00 17.02
CA PRO A 3 -3.73 16.86 16.35
C PRO A 3 -4.64 16.44 15.21
N GLU A 4 -4.06 16.34 14.01
CA GLU A 4 -4.73 15.79 12.83
C GLU A 4 -5.09 14.34 13.16
N ARG A 5 -6.36 14.10 13.46
CA ARG A 5 -6.84 12.80 13.90
C ARG A 5 -7.12 11.99 12.64
N THR A 6 -6.34 10.95 12.40
CA THR A 6 -6.62 9.99 11.33
C THR A 6 -8.05 9.49 11.50
N GLU A 7 -8.86 9.61 10.45
CA GLU A 7 -10.26 9.24 10.47
C GLU A 7 -10.42 7.73 10.66
N GLU A 8 -11.25 7.31 11.61
CA GLU A 8 -11.45 5.90 11.93
C GLU A 8 -12.29 5.23 10.84
N GLN A 9 -11.80 4.10 10.32
CA GLN A 9 -12.52 3.33 9.31
C GLN A 9 -13.75 2.66 9.93
N THR A 10 -14.87 2.71 9.22
CA THR A 10 -16.10 1.99 9.55
C THR A 10 -15.95 0.48 9.34
N ASP A 11 -16.80 -0.33 9.98
CA ASP A 11 -16.74 -1.81 9.91
C ASP A 11 -16.88 -2.36 8.48
N SER A 12 -17.58 -1.65 7.59
CA SER A 12 -17.68 -2.01 6.18
C SER A 12 -16.37 -1.72 5.42
N GLN A 13 -15.70 -0.61 5.73
CA GLN A 13 -14.39 -0.26 5.19
C GLN A 13 -13.30 -1.24 5.65
N GLN A 14 -13.33 -1.68 6.91
CA GLN A 14 -12.41 -2.70 7.43
C GLN A 14 -12.60 -4.06 6.75
N ARG A 15 -13.86 -4.49 6.54
CA ARG A 15 -14.16 -5.75 5.85
C ARG A 15 -13.73 -5.72 4.39
N LEU A 16 -13.98 -4.61 3.69
CA LEU A 16 -13.54 -4.42 2.31
C LEU A 16 -12.01 -4.40 2.20
N ALA A 17 -11.32 -3.68 3.11
CA ALA A 17 -9.85 -3.64 3.16
C ALA A 17 -9.24 -5.04 3.43
N SER A 18 -9.88 -5.83 4.30
CA SER A 18 -9.45 -7.22 4.55
C SER A 18 -9.64 -8.11 3.32
N GLN A 19 -10.75 -7.96 2.59
CA GLN A 19 -10.99 -8.72 1.36
C GLN A 19 -10.01 -8.34 0.24
N LEU A 20 -9.69 -7.05 0.10
CA LEU A 20 -8.70 -6.56 -0.87
C LEU A 20 -7.28 -7.02 -0.52
N SER A 21 -6.91 -7.03 0.76
CA SER A 21 -5.59 -7.52 1.22
C SER A 21 -5.41 -9.03 1.02
N LEU A 22 -6.50 -9.82 1.00
CA LEU A 22 -6.47 -11.26 0.75
C LEU A 22 -6.38 -11.61 -0.75
N GLN A 23 -6.82 -10.72 -1.63
CA GLN A 23 -6.56 -10.89 -3.06
C GLN A 23 -5.10 -10.56 -3.32
N ARG A 24 -4.31 -11.53 -3.80
CA ARG A 24 -2.97 -11.26 -4.35
C ARG A 24 -3.13 -10.34 -5.56
N THR A 25 -3.21 -9.03 -5.34
CA THR A 25 -3.08 -8.05 -6.41
C THR A 25 -1.66 -8.20 -6.94
N ARG A 26 -1.51 -8.36 -8.26
CA ARG A 26 -0.21 -8.04 -8.86
C ARG A 26 -0.02 -6.52 -8.68
N PRO A 27 1.21 -6.01 -8.54
CA PRO A 27 1.42 -4.58 -8.42
C PRO A 27 0.63 -3.85 -9.52
N PRO A 28 -0.18 -2.83 -9.17
CA PRO A 28 -1.16 -2.24 -10.06
C PRO A 28 -0.52 -1.55 -11.27
N ALA A 29 0.77 -1.22 -11.18
CA ALA A 29 1.56 -0.64 -12.26
C ALA A 29 3.04 -1.02 -12.14
N GLN A 30 3.73 -1.11 -13.27
CA GLN A 30 5.20 -1.08 -13.30
C GLN A 30 5.67 0.37 -13.31
N VAL A 31 6.40 0.78 -12.27
CA VAL A 31 7.03 2.10 -12.18
C VAL A 31 8.47 1.95 -12.63
N ARG A 32 8.89 2.74 -13.63
CA ARG A 32 10.28 2.70 -14.12
C ARG A 32 11.24 3.04 -12.98
N GLY A 33 12.28 2.21 -12.82
CA GLY A 33 13.27 2.37 -11.76
C GLY A 33 12.92 1.67 -10.46
N TYR A 34 11.74 1.05 -10.35
CA TYR A 34 11.32 0.33 -9.14
C TYR A 34 10.94 -1.11 -9.47
N ASP A 35 11.48 -2.05 -8.70
CA ASP A 35 11.06 -3.46 -8.74
C ASP A 35 10.17 -3.77 -7.54
N PHE A 36 8.87 -3.93 -7.79
CA PHE A 36 7.90 -4.28 -6.76
C PHE A 36 8.14 -5.72 -6.27
N GLU A 37 8.44 -5.86 -4.98
CA GLU A 37 8.77 -7.14 -4.34
C GLU A 37 7.55 -7.76 -3.66
N SER A 38 6.82 -6.99 -2.85
CA SER A 38 5.72 -7.52 -2.03
C SER A 38 4.69 -6.47 -1.65
N PHE A 39 3.43 -6.88 -1.49
CA PHE A 39 2.38 -6.05 -0.92
C PHE A 39 2.68 -5.75 0.56
N LEU A 40 2.56 -4.49 0.96
CA LEU A 40 2.77 -4.06 2.34
C LEU A 40 1.42 -3.86 3.08
N GLY A 41 0.39 -3.36 2.39
CA GLY A 41 -0.92 -3.16 2.98
C GLY A 41 -1.87 -2.39 2.06
N SER A 42 -3.17 -2.40 2.36
CA SER A 42 -4.17 -1.57 1.68
C SER A 42 -4.94 -0.72 2.68
N GLY A 43 -5.29 0.50 2.26
CA GLY A 43 -6.10 1.44 3.02
C GLY A 43 -7.30 1.91 2.20
N ALA A 44 -8.08 2.82 2.77
CA ALA A 44 -9.29 3.35 2.14
C ALA A 44 -9.04 4.02 0.77
N TYR A 45 -7.81 4.45 0.50
CA TYR A 45 -7.44 5.25 -0.67
C TYR A 45 -6.47 4.56 -1.63
N GLY A 46 -6.04 3.32 -1.36
CA GLY A 46 -5.12 2.60 -2.23
C GLY A 46 -4.34 1.49 -1.54
N GLU A 47 -3.32 1.01 -2.23
CA GLU A 47 -2.42 -0.04 -1.77
C GLU A 47 -0.99 0.48 -1.67
N VAL A 48 -0.25 -0.04 -0.69
CA VAL A 48 1.16 0.25 -0.45
C VAL A 48 1.95 -1.02 -0.69
N TRP A 49 3.07 -0.87 -1.40
CA TRP A 49 3.94 -1.94 -1.83
C TRP A 49 5.39 -1.70 -1.43
N VAL A 50 6.11 -2.77 -1.13
CA VAL A 50 7.57 -2.72 -1.03
C VAL A 50 8.15 -2.82 -2.44
N ALA A 51 9.00 -1.87 -2.80
CA ALA A 51 9.76 -1.91 -4.04
C ALA A 51 11.25 -1.65 -3.80
N LEU A 52 12.10 -2.24 -4.64
CA LEU A 52 13.52 -1.94 -4.71
C LEU A 52 13.74 -0.77 -5.67
N ASP A 53 14.24 0.34 -5.15
CA ASP A 53 14.74 1.45 -5.98
C ASP A 53 16.03 1.01 -6.68
N ARG A 54 16.01 0.91 -8.00
CA ARG A 54 17.16 0.49 -8.82
C ARG A 54 18.32 1.49 -8.80
N ASN A 55 18.06 2.77 -8.51
CA ASN A 55 19.10 3.79 -8.47
C ASN A 55 19.90 3.72 -7.17
N THR A 56 19.24 3.40 -6.05
CA THR A 56 19.86 3.43 -4.72
C THR A 56 20.06 2.05 -4.09
N GLY A 57 19.41 1.01 -4.63
CA GLY A 57 19.39 -0.34 -4.08
C GLY A 57 18.62 -0.46 -2.76
N ARG A 58 17.80 0.54 -2.41
CA ARG A 58 17.07 0.57 -1.15
C ARG A 58 15.64 0.06 -1.33
N ARG A 59 15.14 -0.62 -0.30
CA ARG A 59 13.72 -0.95 -0.20
C ARG A 59 12.94 0.28 0.23
N VAL A 60 11.90 0.61 -0.51
CA VAL A 60 11.02 1.74 -0.27
C VAL A 60 9.56 1.28 -0.24
N ALA A 61 8.73 2.03 0.47
CA ALA A 61 7.28 1.91 0.37
C ALA A 61 6.79 2.79 -0.78
N VAL A 62 6.02 2.20 -1.70
CA VAL A 62 5.39 2.85 -2.85
C VAL A 62 3.89 2.78 -2.71
#